data_AF-A0A1J3DUQ8-F1
#
_entry.id   AF-A0A1J3DUQ8-F1
#
_cell.length_a   1.000
_cell.length_b   1.000
_cell.length_c   1.000
_cell.angle_alpha   90.00
_cell.angle_beta   90.00
_cell.angle_gamma   90.00
#
_symmetry.space_group_name_H-M   'P 1'
#
loop_
_entity.id
_entity.type
_entity.pdbx_description
1 polymer ?
#
loop_
_entity_poly.entity_id
_entity_poly.type
_entity_poly.pdbx_seq_one_letter_code
_entity_poly.pdbx_strand_id
1 'polypeptide(L)'
;VDTRVIGTFGYLAPEYTQSGQITEKADVYSFGVVLIELITGRKAMDIYRPKGQQCLTEWARSLLEEYAVEVLIDPRLEKRYSETQVICMIHTASLCIRRDP
;
A
#
# COMPACT_ATOMS: atom_id res chain seq x y z
N VAL A 1 15.13 19.09 17.88
CA VAL A 1 14.88 17.71 18.34
C VAL A 1 14.84 16.87 17.09
N ASP A 2 15.91 16.12 16.80
CA ASP A 2 15.93 15.23 15.63
C ASP A 2 15.18 13.95 15.99
N THR A 3 13.96 13.80 15.49
CA THR A 3 13.22 12.55 15.60
C THR A 3 13.91 11.51 14.72
N ARG A 4 14.51 10.50 15.36
CA ARG A 4 15.03 9.33 14.67
C ARG A 4 13.86 8.63 13.98
N VAL A 5 13.92 8.50 12.66
CA VAL A 5 12.96 7.70 11.88
C VAL A 5 13.09 6.24 12.32
N ILE A 6 12.00 5.67 12.84
CA ILE A 6 11.93 4.28 13.29
C ILE A 6 10.70 3.65 12.62
N GLY A 7 10.90 2.51 11.95
CA GLY A 7 9.82 1.69 11.42
C GLY A 7 10.29 0.78 10.30
N THR A 8 9.35 0.02 9.73
CA THR A 8 9.66 -1.02 8.74
C THR A 8 9.63 -0.44 7.33
N PHE A 9 10.74 -0.58 6.61
CA PHE A 9 10.84 -0.15 5.21
C PHE A 9 9.74 -0.80 4.34
N GLY A 10 9.03 0.01 3.56
CA GLY A 10 7.84 -0.39 2.80
C GLY A 10 6.51 0.09 3.37
N TYR A 11 6.44 0.35 4.68
CA TYR A 11 5.24 0.88 5.35
C TYR A 11 5.35 2.37 5.66
N LEU A 12 6.57 2.92 5.64
CA LEU A 12 6.82 4.30 6.02
C LEU A 12 6.20 5.27 5.02
N ALA A 13 5.41 6.21 5.55
CA ALA A 13 4.85 7.30 4.76
C ALA A 13 5.96 8.20 4.21
N PRO A 14 5.87 8.68 2.96
CA PRO A 14 6.91 9.48 2.33
C PRO A 14 7.22 10.78 3.11
N GLU A 15 6.20 11.42 3.68
CA GLU A 15 6.32 12.60 4.54
C GLU A 15 7.05 12.30 5.84
N TYR A 16 6.85 11.12 6.44
CA TYR A 16 7.57 10.69 7.65
C TYR A 16 9.05 10.46 7.35
N THR A 17 9.38 9.84 6.20
CA THR A 17 10.78 9.62 5.81
C THR A 17 11.53 10.91 5.49
N GLN A 18 10.83 11.95 5.02
CA GLN A 18 11.44 13.24 4.65
C GLN A 18 11.56 14.21 5.82
N SER A 19 10.52 14.31 6.66
CA SER A 19 10.44 15.31 7.73
C SER A 19 10.78 14.75 9.12
N GLY A 20 10.74 13.43 9.31
CA GLY A 20 10.81 12.79 10.62
C GLY A 20 9.62 13.09 11.54
N GLN A 21 8.55 13.72 11.04
CA GLN A 21 7.37 14.07 11.82
C GLN A 21 6.44 12.87 12.00
N ILE A 22 6.22 12.49 13.26
CA ILE A 22 5.24 11.47 13.61
C ILE A 22 3.85 12.12 13.55
N THR A 23 3.00 11.63 12.66
CA THR A 23 1.62 12.11 12.48
C THR A 23 0.66 10.92 12.43
N GLU A 24 -0.61 11.14 12.75
CA GLU A 24 -1.66 10.15 12.56
C GLU A 24 -1.83 9.74 11.09
N LYS A 25 -1.40 10.61 10.16
CA LYS A 25 -1.44 10.34 8.72
C LYS A 25 -0.40 9.32 8.28
N ALA A 26 0.75 9.27 8.95
CA ALA A 26 1.73 8.22 8.72
C ALA A 26 1.19 6.82 9.07
N ASP A 27 0.35 6.72 10.11
CA ASP A 27 -0.34 5.48 10.47
C ASP A 27 -1.42 5.13 9.43
N VAL A 28 -2.17 6.12 8.93
CA VAL A 28 -3.15 5.91 7.85
C VAL A 28 -2.47 5.41 6.57
N TYR A 29 -1.32 5.96 6.21
CA TYR A 29 -0.53 5.47 5.08
C TYR A 29 -0.10 4.02 5.28
N SER A 30 0.45 3.71 6.46
CA SER A 30 0.89 2.36 6.82
C SER A 30 -0.26 1.36 6.75
N PHE A 31 -1.45 1.74 7.22
CA PHE A 31 -2.68 0.95 7.09
C PHE A 31 -3.07 0.73 5.62
N GLY A 32 -2.94 1.75 4.78
CA GLY A 32 -3.12 1.63 3.33
C GLY A 32 -2.20 0.57 2.71
N VAL A 33 -0.93 0.51 3.12
CA VAL A 33 -0.01 -0.55 2.68
C VAL A 33 -0.52 -1.93 3.07
N VAL A 34 -0.98 -2.10 4.32
CA VAL A 34 -1.54 -3.38 4.81
C VAL A 34 -2.79 -3.78 4.01
N LEU A 35 -3.68 -2.84 3.66
CA LEU A 35 -4.82 -3.14 2.80
C LEU A 35 -4.37 -3.68 1.43
N ILE A 36 -3.35 -3.09 0.83
CA ILE A 36 -2.80 -3.55 -0.45
C ILE A 36 -2.17 -4.93 -0.32
N GLU A 37 -1.47 -5.22 0.79
CA GLU A 37 -0.96 -6.57 1.07
C GLU A 37 -2.09 -7.59 1.19
N LEU A 38 -3.19 -7.25 1.87
CA LEU A 38 -4.35 -8.13 2.01
C LEU A 38 -5.04 -8.40 0.67
N ILE A 39 -5.20 -7.38 -0.18
CA ILE A 39 -5.82 -7.53 -1.51
C ILE A 39 -4.93 -8.40 -2.40
N THR A 40 -3.62 -8.17 -2.39
CA THR A 40 -2.68 -8.71 -3.40
C THR A 40 -1.97 -9.99 -2.97
N GLY A 41 -1.93 -10.29 -1.67
CA GLY A 41 -1.13 -11.37 -1.10
C GLY A 41 0.38 -11.15 -1.24
N ARG A 42 0.82 -9.94 -1.62
CA ARG A 42 2.22 -9.57 -1.81
C ARG A 42 2.77 -8.92 -0.55
N LYS A 43 4.08 -9.05 -0.33
CA LYS A 43 4.79 -8.30 0.71
C LYS A 43 4.95 -6.83 0.30
N ALA A 44 4.91 -5.93 1.27
CA ALA A 44 5.15 -4.50 1.09
C ALA A 44 6.48 -4.21 0.38
N MET A 45 7.52 -5.00 0.69
CA MET A 45 8.82 -5.01 0.02
C MET A 45 9.23 -6.43 -0.35
N ASP A 46 9.60 -6.64 -1.61
CA ASP A 46 10.06 -7.92 -2.12
C ASP A 46 11.19 -7.72 -3.16
N ILE A 47 12.43 -7.88 -2.71
CA ILE A 47 13.62 -7.65 -3.54
C ILE A 47 13.78 -8.64 -4.70
N TYR A 48 13.09 -9.78 -4.62
CA TYR A 48 13.15 -10.84 -5.64
C TYR A 48 12.19 -10.58 -6.81
N ARG A 49 11.33 -9.56 -6.72
CA ARG A 49 10.46 -9.15 -7.81
C ARG A 49 11.21 -8.31 -8.86
N PRO A 50 10.68 -8.24 -10.10
CA PRO A 50 11.26 -7.40 -11.16
C PRO A 50 11.39 -5.94 -10.73
N LYS A 51 12.32 -5.22 -11.36
CA LYS A 51 12.49 -3.77 -11.15
C LYS A 51 11.17 -3.04 -11.35
N GLY A 52 10.89 -2.09 -10.46
CA GLY A 52 9.60 -1.37 -10.42
C GLY A 52 8.45 -2.13 -9.76
N GLN A 53 8.67 -3.37 -9.32
CA GLN A 53 7.68 -4.16 -8.58
C GLN A 53 8.15 -4.57 -7.18
N GLN A 54 9.30 -4.08 -6.75
CA GLN A 54 9.89 -4.43 -5.46
C GLN A 54 9.19 -3.72 -4.31
N CYS A 55 8.77 -2.47 -4.52
CA CYS A 55 7.92 -1.71 -3.61
C CYS A 55 6.45 -1.89 -4.01
N LEU A 56 5.63 -2.38 -3.08
CA LEU A 56 4.24 -2.71 -3.35
C LEU A 56 3.41 -1.47 -3.70
N THR A 57 3.60 -0.38 -2.97
CA THR A 57 2.83 0.86 -3.19
C THR A 57 3.21 1.55 -4.49
N GLU A 58 4.47 1.45 -4.94
CA GLU A 58 4.90 1.97 -6.23
C GLU A 58 4.25 1.20 -7.39
N TRP A 59 4.23 -0.13 -7.30
CA TRP A 59 3.59 -0.98 -8.30
C TRP A 59 2.07 -0.85 -8.32
N ALA A 60 1.44 -0.78 -7.14
CA ALA A 60 -0.01 -0.81 -7.03
C ALA A 60 -0.67 0.54 -7.37
N ARG A 61 0.06 1.65 -7.32
CA ARG A 61 -0.54 3.01 -7.40
C ARG A 61 -1.45 3.21 -8.60
N SER A 62 -0.96 2.98 -9.82
CA SER A 62 -1.78 3.16 -11.03
C SER A 62 -2.94 2.16 -11.10
N LEU A 63 -2.70 0.92 -10.64
CA LEU A 63 -3.72 -0.13 -10.63
C LEU A 63 -4.87 0.19 -9.67
N LEU A 64 -4.57 0.82 -8.52
CA LEU A 64 -5.57 1.29 -7.57
C LEU A 64 -6.38 2.45 -8.14
N GLU A 65 -5.74 3.37 -8.88
CA GLU A 65 -6.41 4.50 -9.55
C GLU A 65 -7.33 4.02 -10.68
N GLU A 66 -6.93 2.97 -11.40
CA GLU A 66 -7.71 2.35 -12.48
C GLU A 66 -8.73 1.30 -11.99
N TYR A 67 -8.80 1.02 -10.69
CA TYR A 67 -9.63 -0.05 -10.11
C TYR A 67 -9.41 -1.41 -10.80
N ALA A 68 -8.16 -1.74 -11.11
CA ALA A 68 -7.77 -2.95 -11.84
C ALA A 68 -7.84 -4.22 -10.96
N VAL A 69 -9.04 -4.60 -10.52
CA VAL A 69 -9.30 -5.70 -9.57
C VAL A 69 -8.63 -7.00 -10.01
N GLU A 70 -8.80 -7.39 -11.28
CA GLU A 70 -8.26 -8.64 -11.84
C GLU A 70 -6.73 -8.74 -11.79
N VAL A 71 -6.03 -7.59 -11.78
CA VAL A 71 -4.56 -7.54 -11.68
C VAL A 71 -4.10 -7.46 -10.22
N LEU A 72 -4.88 -6.80 -9.38
CA LEU A 72 -4.55 -6.57 -7.97
C LEU A 72 -4.83 -7.78 -7.10
N ILE A 73 -5.92 -8.51 -7.34
CA ILE A 73 -6.39 -9.53 -6.41
C ILE A 73 -5.42 -10.72 -6.31
N ASP A 74 -5.23 -11.24 -5.10
CA ASP A 74 -4.44 -12.45 -4.87
C ASP A 74 -5.06 -13.64 -5.64
N PRO A 75 -4.34 -14.23 -6.62
CA PRO A 75 -4.86 -15.34 -7.41
C PRO A 75 -5.21 -16.57 -6.56
N ARG A 76 -4.63 -16.72 -5.37
CA ARG A 76 -4.92 -17.83 -4.43
C ARG A 76 -6.33 -17.76 -3.84
N LEU A 77 -7.00 -16.61 -3.94
CA LEU A 77 -8.41 -16.49 -3.53
C LEU A 77 -9.35 -17.23 -4.47
N GLU A 78 -8.95 -17.52 -5.72
CA GLU A 78 -9.72 -18.33 -6.67
C GLU A 78 -11.16 -17.82 -6.85
N LYS A 79 -11.34 -16.50 -6.99
CA LYS A 79 -12.65 -15.82 -7.07
C LYS A 79 -13.57 -16.00 -5.85
N ARG A 80 -13.03 -16.46 -4.72
CA ARG A 80 -13.76 -16.56 -3.43
C ARG A 80 -13.66 -15.25 -2.65
N TYR A 81 -14.22 -14.19 -3.21
CA TYR A 81 -14.30 -12.88 -2.58
C TYR A 81 -15.54 -12.13 -3.07
N SER A 82 -15.98 -11.14 -2.30
CA SER A 82 -16.99 -10.19 -2.77
C SER A 82 -16.29 -9.07 -3.53
N GLU A 83 -16.57 -8.95 -4.83
CA GLU A 83 -15.98 -7.91 -5.67
C GLU A 83 -16.30 -6.50 -5.15
N THR A 84 -17.52 -6.28 -4.66
CA THR A 84 -17.92 -5.02 -4.02
C THR A 84 -17.05 -4.67 -2.81
N GLN A 85 -16.74 -5.65 -1.96
CA GLN A 85 -15.87 -5.43 -0.80
C GLN A 85 -14.43 -5.15 -1.23
N VAL A 86 -13.92 -5.85 -2.23
CA VAL A 86 -12.58 -5.60 -2.79
C VAL A 86 -12.48 -4.20 -3.40
N ILE A 87 -13.48 -3.76 -4.16
CA ILE A 87 -13.54 -2.40 -4.71
C ILE A 87 -13.52 -1.37 -3.59
N CYS A 88 -14.27 -1.60 -2.51
CA CYS A 88 -14.24 -0.72 -1.33
C CYS A 88 -12.84 -0.66 -0.71
N MET A 89 -12.19 -1.81 -0.52
CA MET A 89 -10.81 -1.87 0.00
C MET A 89 -9.81 -1.17 -0.92
N ILE A 90 -9.92 -1.33 -2.23
CA ILE A 90 -9.09 -0.65 -3.24
C ILE A 90 -9.26 0.86 -3.13
N HIS A 91 -10.51 1.35 -3.06
CA HIS A 91 -10.80 2.76 -2.90
C HIS A 91 -10.23 3.32 -1.59
N THR A 92 -10.42 2.61 -0.46
CA THR A 92 -9.83 3.01 0.82
C THR A 92 -8.31 3.04 0.75
N ALA A 93 -7.69 2.00 0.20
CA ALA A 93 -6.25 1.92 0.07
C ALA A 93 -5.70 3.06 -0.80
N SER A 94 -6.34 3.39 -1.93
CA SER A 94 -5.91 4.46 -2.83
C SER A 94 -5.94 5.83 -2.14
N LEU A 95 -6.94 6.08 -1.29
CA LEU A 95 -7.03 7.29 -0.47
C LEU A 95 -5.95 7.32 0.63
N CYS A 96 -5.68 6.18 1.29
CA CYS A 96 -4.68 6.09 2.35
C CYS A 96 -3.25 6.36 1.86
N ILE A 97 -2.88 5.94 0.64
CA ILE A 97 -1.50 6.05 0.11
C ILE A 97 -1.26 7.29 -0.76
N ARG A 98 -2.16 8.29 -0.69
CA ARG A 98 -1.95 9.59 -1.36
C ARG A 98 -0.71 10.28 -0.77
N ARG A 99 0.01 11.00 -1.63
CA ARG A 99 1.25 11.70 -1.24
C ARG A 99 1.00 12.96 -0.42
N ASP A 100 -0.20 13.52 -0.51
CA ASP A 100 -0.62 14.69 0.25
C ASP A 100 -1.66 14.23 1.30
N PRO A 101 -1.33 14.30 2.60
CA PRO A 101 -2.16 13.81 3.70
C PRO A 101 -3.54 14.46 3.89
#